data_AF-G8DC58-F1
#
_entry.id   AF-G8DC58-F1
#
_cell.length_a   1.000
_cell.length_b   1.000
_cell.length_c   1.000
_cell.angle_alpha   90.00
_cell.angle_beta   90.00
_cell.angle_gamma   90.00
#
_symmetry.space_group_name_H-M   'P 1'
#
loop_
_entity.id
_entity.type
_entity.pdbx_description
1 polymer ?
#
loop_
_entity_poly.entity_id
_entity_poly.type
_entity_poly.pdbx_seq_one_letter_code
_entity_poly.pdbx_strand_id
1 'polypeptide(L)'
;MATSTAPTLGLAEAAAACGVSLSTLRRRRDDLRALGATDGPKGWSIPVPALIELGLMDRTTAPAGGHHETPLEPAMTPPVEPRADALAGELAALRQQVADAERRAAVAEAIAAERERIIEVQATALRMIEGARQGPSEPRTGGTPDAAPEAPPEAVTTPSTAPLLEPQMTPPAATVTTLGPHTPDTARGTPQGAPLWRRLMGRR
;
A
#
# COMPACT_ATOMS: atom_id res chain seq x y z
N MET A 1 -45.23 1.61 25.09
CA MET A 1 -43.85 1.57 24.57
C MET A 1 -43.46 0.12 24.39
N ALA A 2 -43.30 -0.33 23.15
CA ALA A 2 -42.93 -1.72 22.88
C ALA A 2 -41.50 -1.95 23.37
N THR A 3 -41.33 -2.71 24.45
CA THR A 3 -40.03 -3.22 24.87
C THR A 3 -39.61 -4.25 23.84
N SER A 4 -38.90 -3.79 22.79
CA SER A 4 -38.31 -4.70 21.83
C SER A 4 -37.26 -5.53 22.57
N THR A 5 -37.63 -6.74 22.97
CA THR A 5 -36.73 -7.73 23.57
C THR A 5 -35.61 -7.97 22.57
N ALA A 6 -34.45 -7.33 22.79
CA ALA A 6 -33.30 -7.52 21.93
C ALA A 6 -32.85 -8.98 22.01
N PRO A 7 -32.43 -9.59 20.89
CA PRO A 7 -31.91 -10.96 20.91
C PRO A 7 -30.66 -11.01 21.79
N THR A 8 -30.62 -12.02 22.66
CA THR A 8 -29.51 -12.27 23.58
C THR A 8 -28.90 -13.63 23.31
N LEU A 9 -27.57 -13.72 23.35
CA LEU A 9 -26.82 -14.95 23.16
C LEU A 9 -26.15 -15.38 24.47
N GLY A 10 -25.99 -16.70 24.63
CA GLY A 10 -25.15 -17.25 25.69
C GLY A 10 -23.66 -16.98 25.44
N LEU A 11 -22.81 -17.12 26.46
CA LEU A 11 -21.36 -16.88 26.32
C LEU A 11 -20.69 -17.76 25.25
N ALA A 12 -21.07 -19.05 25.17
CA ALA A 12 -20.52 -20.00 24.19
C ALA A 12 -21.06 -19.75 22.78
N GLU A 13 -22.34 -19.41 22.69
CA GLU A 13 -23.00 -19.07 21.43
C GLU A 13 -22.43 -17.75 20.85
N ALA A 14 -22.21 -16.74 21.70
CA ALA A 14 -21.56 -15.50 21.32
C ALA A 14 -20.12 -15.73 20.83
N ALA A 15 -19.36 -16.62 21.48
CA ALA A 15 -18.00 -16.96 21.03
C ALA A 15 -18.01 -17.60 19.64
N ALA A 16 -18.92 -18.55 19.42
CA ALA A 16 -19.09 -19.20 18.12
C ALA A 16 -19.54 -18.20 17.03
N ALA A 17 -20.53 -17.35 17.33
CA ALA A 17 -21.06 -16.36 16.40
C ALA A 17 -20.04 -15.27 16.01
N CYS A 18 -19.18 -14.88 16.95
CA CYS A 18 -18.13 -13.87 16.72
C CYS A 18 -16.81 -14.48 16.18
N GLY A 19 -16.68 -15.81 16.14
CA GLY A 19 -15.43 -16.48 15.75
C GLY A 19 -14.26 -16.23 16.71
N VAL A 20 -14.53 -15.96 18.00
CA VAL A 20 -13.50 -15.66 19.02
C VAL A 20 -13.48 -16.72 20.12
N SER A 21 -12.35 -16.82 20.85
CA SER A 21 -12.26 -17.72 21.99
C SER A 21 -13.13 -17.27 23.17
N LEU A 22 -13.63 -18.23 23.97
CA LEU A 22 -14.30 -17.95 25.25
C LEU A 22 -13.43 -17.10 26.19
N SER A 23 -12.11 -17.30 26.17
CA SER A 23 -11.16 -16.51 26.97
C SER A 23 -11.18 -15.04 26.58
N THR A 24 -11.26 -14.74 25.28
CA THR A 24 -11.39 -13.38 24.75
C THR A 24 -12.65 -12.70 25.27
N LEU A 25 -13.82 -13.37 25.20
CA LEU A 25 -15.07 -12.81 25.75
C LEU A 25 -15.00 -12.64 27.27
N ARG A 26 -14.34 -13.57 28.00
CA ARG A 26 -14.16 -13.47 29.45
C ARG A 26 -13.30 -12.26 29.85
N ARG A 27 -12.31 -11.87 29.04
CA ARG A 27 -11.48 -10.68 29.27
C ARG A 27 -12.25 -9.37 29.04
N ARG A 28 -13.25 -9.38 28.16
CA ARG A 28 -14.09 -8.22 27.82
C ARG A 28 -15.42 -8.17 28.61
N ARG A 29 -15.49 -8.88 29.74
CA ARG A 29 -16.72 -8.99 30.54
C ARG A 29 -17.21 -7.64 31.06
N ASP A 30 -16.31 -6.80 31.52
CA ASP A 30 -16.68 -5.51 32.08
C ASP A 30 -17.20 -4.56 30.99
N ASP A 31 -16.59 -4.59 29.80
CA ASP A 31 -17.06 -3.85 28.62
C ASP A 31 -18.46 -4.33 28.20
N LEU A 32 -18.67 -5.65 28.14
CA LEU A 32 -19.97 -6.23 27.81
C LEU A 32 -21.04 -5.87 28.85
N ARG A 33 -20.68 -5.82 30.14
CA ARG A 33 -21.60 -5.42 31.22
C ARG A 33 -22.01 -3.95 31.09
N ALA A 34 -21.07 -3.08 30.71
CA ALA A 34 -21.38 -1.68 30.43
C ALA A 34 -22.40 -1.51 29.30
N LEU A 35 -22.43 -2.47 28.37
CA LEU A 35 -23.35 -2.51 27.22
C LEU A 35 -24.60 -3.39 27.47
N GLY A 36 -24.88 -3.74 28.72
CA GLY A 36 -26.12 -4.42 29.11
C GLY A 36 -26.06 -5.95 29.14
N ALA A 37 -24.88 -6.56 29.05
CA ALA A 37 -24.74 -7.98 29.36
C ALA A 37 -24.98 -8.24 30.85
N THR A 38 -25.71 -9.32 31.16
CA THR A 38 -26.08 -9.68 32.54
C THR A 38 -25.72 -11.13 32.84
N ASP A 39 -25.42 -11.39 34.11
CA ASP A 39 -25.18 -12.75 34.60
C ASP A 39 -26.50 -13.28 35.20
N GLY A 40 -27.10 -14.27 34.55
CA GLY A 40 -28.38 -14.84 34.95
C GLY A 40 -28.25 -16.24 35.55
N PRO A 41 -29.36 -16.82 36.04
CA PRO A 41 -29.36 -18.18 36.60
C PRO A 41 -29.01 -19.25 35.57
N LYS A 42 -29.20 -18.96 34.27
CA LYS A 42 -28.83 -19.84 33.14
C LYS A 42 -27.43 -19.54 32.58
N GLY A 43 -26.67 -18.67 33.25
CA GLY A 43 -25.40 -18.13 32.80
C GLY A 43 -25.53 -16.77 32.13
N TRP A 44 -24.47 -16.37 31.45
CA TRP A 44 -24.33 -15.07 30.82
C TRP A 44 -25.33 -14.87 29.68
N SER A 45 -26.02 -13.73 29.70
CA SER A 45 -26.89 -13.24 28.63
C SER A 45 -26.30 -11.97 28.03
N ILE A 46 -25.89 -12.06 26.77
CA ILE A 46 -25.20 -10.98 26.05
C ILE A 46 -26.11 -10.47 24.92
N PRO A 47 -26.55 -9.20 24.93
CA PRO A 47 -27.29 -8.62 23.83
C PRO A 47 -26.45 -8.59 22.54
N VAL A 48 -27.04 -8.98 21.40
CA VAL A 48 -26.38 -8.87 20.09
C VAL A 48 -25.87 -7.43 19.78
N PRO A 49 -26.59 -6.34 20.12
CA PRO A 49 -26.08 -4.99 19.93
C PRO A 49 -24.76 -4.71 20.66
N ALA A 50 -24.57 -5.27 21.86
CA ALA A 50 -23.32 -5.11 22.62
C ALA A 50 -22.12 -5.75 21.90
N LEU A 51 -22.33 -6.89 21.23
CA LEU A 51 -21.30 -7.54 20.43
C LEU A 51 -20.92 -6.70 19.20
N ILE A 52 -21.91 -6.06 18.58
CA ILE A 52 -21.69 -5.17 17.43
C ILE A 52 -20.94 -3.91 17.85
N GLU A 53 -21.33 -3.29 18.96
CA GLU A 53 -20.69 -2.07 19.47
C GLU A 53 -19.23 -2.29 19.87
N LEU A 54 -18.88 -3.48 20.39
CA LEU A 54 -17.49 -3.87 20.66
C LEU A 54 -16.71 -4.30 19.41
N GLY A 55 -17.33 -4.26 18.23
CA GLY A 55 -16.74 -4.71 16.98
C GLY A 55 -16.38 -6.20 16.98
N LEU A 56 -17.08 -7.01 17.78
CA LEU A 56 -16.90 -8.46 17.82
C LEU A 56 -17.78 -9.17 16.78
N MET A 57 -18.86 -8.53 16.35
CA MET A 57 -19.86 -9.08 15.45
C MET A 57 -20.23 -8.02 14.41
N ASP A 58 -20.22 -8.39 13.13
CA ASP A 58 -20.68 -7.48 12.09
C ASP A 58 -22.20 -7.30 12.14
N ARG A 59 -22.70 -6.17 11.62
CA ARG A 59 -24.16 -5.93 11.49
C ARG A 59 -24.85 -6.90 10.52
N THR A 60 -24.06 -7.71 9.81
CA THR A 60 -24.52 -8.67 8.80
C THR A 60 -24.03 -10.05 9.21
N THR A 61 -24.63 -10.64 10.23
CA THR A 61 -24.27 -12.00 10.60
C THR A 61 -24.93 -12.95 9.62
N ALA A 62 -24.15 -13.43 8.66
CA ALA A 62 -24.51 -14.60 7.88
C ALA A 62 -24.79 -15.78 8.85
N PRO A 63 -25.76 -16.66 8.55
CA PRO A 63 -26.13 -17.73 9.47
C PRO A 63 -24.93 -18.64 9.71
N ALA A 64 -24.48 -18.71 10.97
CA ALA A 64 -23.40 -19.58 11.39
C ALA A 64 -23.83 -21.05 11.30
N GLY A 65 -23.42 -21.72 10.24
CA GLY A 65 -23.07 -23.15 10.19
C GLY A 65 -24.16 -24.19 10.49
N GLY A 66 -24.66 -24.83 9.43
CA GLY A 66 -25.25 -26.16 9.51
C GLY A 66 -25.10 -26.87 8.18
N HIS A 67 -24.11 -27.76 8.06
CA HIS A 67 -24.16 -28.83 7.08
C HIS A 67 -25.34 -29.75 7.46
N HIS A 68 -26.53 -29.40 7.00
CA HIS A 68 -27.61 -30.33 6.78
C HIS A 68 -28.07 -30.13 5.34
N GLU A 69 -27.70 -31.09 4.48
CA GLU A 69 -28.43 -31.35 3.26
C GLU A 69 -29.91 -31.52 3.62
N THR A 70 -30.74 -30.58 3.20
CA THR A 70 -32.11 -30.90 2.80
C THR A 70 -32.53 -29.90 1.73
N PRO A 71 -32.76 -30.33 0.48
CA PRO A 71 -33.20 -29.46 -0.60
C PRO A 71 -34.70 -29.21 -0.44
N LEU A 72 -35.10 -27.97 -0.16
CA LEU A 72 -36.50 -27.56 -0.20
C LEU A 72 -36.62 -26.17 -0.82
N GLU A 73 -37.10 -26.21 -2.07
CA GLU A 73 -37.98 -25.27 -2.77
C GLU A 73 -37.46 -23.87 -3.12
N PRO A 74 -37.56 -23.45 -4.41
CA PRO A 74 -37.16 -22.13 -4.86
C PRO A 74 -38.21 -21.10 -4.43
N ALA A 75 -37.94 -20.39 -3.33
CA ALA A 75 -38.63 -19.15 -3.05
C ALA A 75 -38.24 -18.13 -4.15
N MET A 76 -39.20 -17.83 -5.02
CA MET A 76 -39.11 -16.80 -6.05
C MET A 76 -38.87 -15.43 -5.40
N THR A 77 -37.61 -15.06 -5.22
CA THR A 77 -37.19 -13.70 -4.90
C THR A 77 -37.16 -12.88 -6.20
N PRO A 78 -37.69 -11.64 -6.18
CA PRO A 78 -37.58 -10.72 -7.32
C PRO A 78 -36.11 -10.34 -7.58
N PRO A 79 -35.77 -9.90 -8.81
CA PRO A 79 -34.39 -9.85 -9.27
C PRO A 79 -33.59 -8.75 -8.54
N VAL A 80 -32.61 -9.14 -7.74
CA VAL A 80 -31.54 -8.26 -7.23
C VAL A 80 -30.41 -8.22 -8.28
N GLU A 81 -30.75 -8.00 -9.55
CA GLU A 81 -29.82 -7.99 -10.69
C GLU A 81 -28.86 -6.78 -10.70
N PRO A 82 -29.26 -5.53 -10.35
CA PRO A 82 -28.42 -4.37 -10.68
C PRO A 82 -27.14 -4.28 -9.84
N ARG A 83 -27.12 -4.89 -8.65
CA ARG A 83 -25.92 -4.93 -7.80
C ARG A 83 -24.95 -6.03 -8.22
N ALA A 84 -25.46 -7.17 -8.67
CA ALA A 84 -24.63 -8.26 -9.16
C ALA A 84 -23.92 -7.85 -10.46
N ASP A 85 -24.61 -7.15 -11.35
CA ASP A 85 -24.05 -6.65 -12.61
C ASP A 85 -22.99 -5.56 -12.37
N ALA A 86 -23.23 -4.65 -11.43
CA ALA A 86 -22.25 -3.62 -11.05
C ALA A 86 -20.96 -4.26 -10.51
N LEU A 87 -21.08 -5.23 -9.60
CA LEU A 87 -19.94 -5.97 -9.06
C LEU A 87 -19.21 -6.79 -10.13
N ALA A 88 -19.95 -7.39 -11.07
CA ALA A 88 -19.34 -8.11 -12.20
C ALA A 88 -18.54 -7.17 -13.11
N GLY A 89 -19.06 -5.96 -13.37
CA GLY A 89 -18.37 -4.91 -14.10
C GLY A 89 -17.10 -4.43 -13.39
N GLU A 90 -17.17 -4.20 -12.07
CA GLU A 90 -16.01 -3.84 -11.24
C GLU A 90 -14.94 -4.93 -11.25
N LEU A 91 -15.33 -6.21 -11.14
CA LEU A 91 -14.39 -7.33 -11.21
C LEU A 91 -13.74 -7.45 -12.58
N ALA A 92 -14.49 -7.24 -13.66
CA ALA A 92 -13.94 -7.23 -15.02
C ALA A 92 -12.92 -6.09 -15.19
N ALA A 93 -13.26 -4.89 -14.70
CA ALA A 93 -12.37 -3.74 -14.76
C ALA A 93 -11.08 -3.96 -13.94
N LEU A 94 -11.19 -4.51 -12.73
CA LEU A 94 -10.03 -4.84 -11.88
C LEU A 94 -9.13 -5.89 -12.52
N ARG A 95 -9.71 -6.94 -13.11
CA ARG A 95 -8.94 -7.96 -13.83
C ARG A 95 -8.18 -7.37 -15.02
N GLN A 96 -8.81 -6.47 -15.75
CA GLN A 96 -8.16 -5.76 -16.85
C GLN A 96 -7.00 -4.89 -16.36
N GLN A 97 -7.19 -4.14 -15.27
CA GLN A 97 -6.14 -3.31 -14.68
C GLN A 97 -4.94 -4.14 -14.21
N VAL A 98 -5.19 -5.31 -13.60
CA VAL A 98 -4.12 -6.24 -13.20
C VAL A 98 -3.37 -6.76 -14.42
N ALA A 99 -4.07 -7.21 -15.46
CA ALA A 99 -3.43 -7.70 -16.68
C ALA A 99 -2.56 -6.62 -17.37
N ASP A 100 -3.02 -5.37 -17.39
CA ASP A 100 -2.26 -4.27 -17.97
C ASP A 100 -1.08 -3.84 -17.08
N ALA A 101 -1.20 -3.96 -15.76
CA ALA A 101 -0.09 -3.74 -14.84
C ALA A 101 1.00 -4.83 -14.98
N GLU A 102 0.60 -6.10 -15.06
CA GLU A 102 1.51 -7.23 -15.27
C GLU A 102 2.25 -7.10 -16.61
N ARG A 103 1.55 -6.72 -17.69
CA ARG A 103 2.19 -6.49 -18.99
C ARG A 103 3.24 -5.39 -18.94
N ARG A 104 2.96 -4.28 -18.25
CA ARG A 104 3.93 -3.18 -18.07
C ARG A 104 5.12 -3.60 -17.22
N ALA A 105 4.88 -4.38 -16.16
CA ALA A 105 5.95 -4.92 -15.32
C ALA A 105 6.88 -5.84 -16.12
N ALA A 106 6.32 -6.78 -16.90
CA ALA A 106 7.10 -7.69 -17.74
C ALA A 106 7.98 -6.95 -18.77
N VAL A 107 7.46 -5.89 -19.39
CA VAL A 107 8.24 -5.05 -20.32
C VAL A 107 9.36 -4.31 -19.58
N ALA A 108 9.08 -3.75 -18.40
CA ALA A 108 10.09 -3.07 -17.60
C ALA A 108 11.22 -4.00 -17.15
N GLU A 109 10.88 -5.22 -16.73
CA GLU A 109 11.85 -6.27 -16.36
C GLU A 109 12.71 -6.70 -17.55
N ALA A 110 12.12 -6.88 -18.73
CA ALA A 110 12.88 -7.21 -19.94
C ALA A 110 13.88 -6.11 -20.32
N ILE A 111 13.48 -4.84 -20.21
CA ILE A 111 14.36 -3.69 -20.47
C ILE A 111 15.48 -3.62 -19.42
N ALA A 112 15.16 -3.85 -18.14
CA ALA A 112 16.16 -3.86 -17.07
C ALA A 112 17.19 -4.98 -17.27
N ALA A 113 16.74 -6.19 -17.61
CA ALA A 113 17.62 -7.32 -17.89
C ALA A 113 18.55 -7.06 -19.08
N GLU A 114 18.06 -6.41 -20.14
CA GLU A 114 18.89 -6.06 -21.29
C GLU A 114 19.91 -4.96 -20.95
N ARG A 115 19.51 -3.95 -20.16
CA ARG A 115 20.44 -2.91 -19.69
C ARG A 115 21.54 -3.49 -18.81
N GLU A 116 21.21 -4.44 -17.94
CA GLU A 116 22.20 -5.12 -17.10
C GLU A 116 23.22 -5.86 -17.96
N ARG A 117 22.77 -6.64 -18.96
CA ARG A 117 23.66 -7.32 -19.91
C ARG A 117 24.60 -6.34 -20.62
N ILE A 118 24.09 -5.19 -21.06
CA ILE A 118 24.91 -4.16 -21.72
C ILE A 118 25.98 -3.63 -20.75
N ILE A 119 25.61 -3.35 -19.50
CA ILE A 119 26.54 -2.88 -18.47
C ILE A 119 27.63 -3.92 -18.19
N GLU A 120 27.28 -5.20 -18.07
CA GLU A 120 28.24 -6.29 -17.86
C GLU A 120 29.24 -6.43 -19.01
N VAL A 121 28.76 -6.36 -20.26
CA VAL A 121 29.61 -6.39 -21.45
C VAL A 121 30.56 -5.19 -21.47
N GLN A 122 30.06 -3.98 -21.17
CA GLN A 122 30.87 -2.77 -21.11
C GLN A 122 31.93 -2.84 -20.00
N ALA A 123 31.55 -3.30 -18.80
CA ALA A 123 32.47 -3.46 -17.68
C ALA A 123 33.58 -4.48 -18.01
N THR A 124 33.24 -5.56 -18.70
CA THR A 124 34.21 -6.57 -19.15
C THR A 124 35.16 -6.00 -20.19
N ALA A 125 34.65 -5.26 -21.18
CA ALA A 125 35.47 -4.61 -22.20
C ALA A 125 36.44 -3.58 -21.60
N LEU A 126 35.99 -2.75 -20.66
CA LEU A 126 36.84 -1.80 -19.95
C LEU A 126 37.94 -2.50 -19.16
N ARG A 127 37.60 -3.59 -18.45
CA ARG A 127 38.60 -4.40 -17.73
C ARG A 127 39.68 -4.97 -18.65
N MET A 128 39.32 -5.41 -19.85
CA MET A 128 40.30 -5.92 -20.82
C MET A 128 41.25 -4.82 -21.31
N ILE A 129 40.73 -3.61 -21.57
CA ILE A 129 41.53 -2.46 -22.00
C ILE A 129 42.47 -2.01 -20.87
N GLU A 130 41.96 -1.92 -19.64
CA GLU A 130 42.75 -1.54 -18.46
C GLU A 130 43.84 -2.58 -18.15
N GLY A 131 43.52 -3.87 -18.23
CA GLY A 131 44.48 -4.96 -18.04
C GLY A 131 45.59 -4.96 -19.09
N ALA A 132 45.29 -4.63 -20.36
CA ALA A 132 46.29 -4.49 -21.41
C ALA A 132 47.22 -3.27 -21.19
N ARG A 133 46.72 -2.21 -20.54
CA ARG A 133 47.52 -1.02 -20.21
C ARG A 133 48.49 -1.26 -19.05
N GLN A 134 48.18 -2.17 -18.14
CA GLN A 134 49.02 -2.58 -17.01
C GLN A 134 49.94 -3.75 -17.36
N GLY A 135 50.59 -3.74 -18.54
CA GLY A 135 51.53 -4.79 -18.98
C GLY A 135 52.54 -5.21 -17.89
N PRO A 136 53.15 -6.41 -18.00
CA PRO A 136 53.90 -7.05 -16.92
C PRO A 136 54.87 -6.06 -16.29
N SER A 137 54.54 -5.61 -15.09
CA SER A 137 55.43 -4.79 -14.29
C SER A 137 56.65 -5.66 -14.00
N GLU A 138 57.74 -5.41 -14.74
CA GLU A 138 59.05 -5.91 -14.36
C GLU A 138 59.26 -5.59 -12.87
N PRO A 139 59.79 -6.55 -12.08
CA PRO A 139 60.07 -6.29 -10.68
C PRO A 139 61.10 -5.16 -10.61
N ARG A 140 60.64 -3.95 -10.24
CA ARG A 140 61.48 -2.81 -9.89
C ARG A 140 62.26 -3.17 -8.63
N THR A 141 63.39 -3.81 -8.84
CA THR A 141 64.43 -3.97 -7.83
C THR A 141 65.13 -2.63 -7.67
N GLY A 142 64.98 -2.02 -6.49
CA GLY A 142 65.96 -1.09 -5.91
C GLY A 142 66.12 0.28 -6.55
N GLY A 143 65.51 1.30 -5.93
CA GLY A 143 65.87 2.71 -6.11
C GLY A 143 65.30 3.53 -4.96
N THR A 144 66.17 3.90 -4.03
CA THR A 144 65.96 4.58 -2.74
C THR A 144 65.13 5.88 -2.78
N PRO A 145 64.49 6.25 -1.66
CA PRO A 145 63.70 7.48 -1.54
C PRO A 145 64.64 8.68 -1.36
N ASP A 146 64.44 9.75 -2.13
CA ASP A 146 65.10 11.03 -1.84
C ASP A 146 64.18 12.21 -2.10
N ALA A 147 64.18 13.10 -1.10
CA ALA A 147 63.72 14.48 -1.03
C ALA A 147 62.27 14.85 -1.39
N ALA A 148 61.48 15.06 -0.32
CA ALA A 148 60.50 16.14 -0.28
C ALA A 148 61.21 17.52 -0.35
N PRO A 149 60.56 18.54 -0.90
CA PRO A 149 60.10 19.61 -0.02
C PRO A 149 58.68 20.10 -0.33
N GLU A 150 57.93 20.27 0.77
CA GLU A 150 57.03 21.38 1.11
C GLU A 150 56.29 22.16 -0.01
N ALA A 151 54.95 22.11 0.04
CA ALA A 151 54.01 23.04 -0.59
C ALA A 151 53.53 24.08 0.47
N PRO A 152 52.55 25.00 0.23
CA PRO A 152 51.93 25.60 -0.97
C PRO A 152 51.82 27.16 -0.77
N PRO A 153 50.83 27.97 -1.25
CA PRO A 153 49.81 27.87 -2.30
C PRO A 153 49.76 29.09 -3.26
N GLU A 154 49.08 29.00 -4.42
CA GLU A 154 48.09 30.02 -4.88
C GLU A 154 47.53 29.76 -6.31
N ALA A 155 46.28 30.20 -6.46
CA ALA A 155 45.59 30.61 -7.70
C ALA A 155 45.11 29.57 -8.71
N VAL A 156 43.90 29.07 -8.44
CA VAL A 156 42.69 29.21 -9.31
C VAL A 156 42.95 29.40 -10.81
N THR A 157 42.68 28.36 -11.60
CA THR A 157 42.20 28.52 -12.98
C THR A 157 41.20 27.42 -13.29
N THR A 158 39.93 27.78 -13.27
CA THR A 158 38.84 26.99 -13.85
C THR A 158 38.84 27.17 -15.38
N PRO A 159 38.78 26.10 -16.19
CA PRO A 159 38.05 26.13 -17.45
C PRO A 159 36.64 25.61 -17.15
N SER A 160 35.61 26.46 -17.10
CA SER A 160 34.92 27.03 -18.25
C SER A 160 34.42 25.98 -19.25
N THR A 161 33.09 25.84 -19.25
CA THR A 161 32.24 25.54 -20.42
C THR A 161 31.94 24.06 -20.72
N ALA A 162 30.83 23.59 -20.15
CA ALA A 162 29.87 22.76 -20.87
C ALA A 162 28.46 23.01 -20.32
N PRO A 163 27.52 23.56 -21.10
CA PRO A 163 26.10 23.28 -20.91
C PRO A 163 25.70 22.13 -21.85
N LEU A 164 25.40 21.01 -21.22
CA LEU A 164 24.16 20.25 -21.37
C LEU A 164 23.39 20.47 -22.70
N LEU A 165 23.57 19.54 -23.64
CA LEU A 165 22.65 19.34 -24.76
C LEU A 165 21.37 18.71 -24.21
N GLU A 166 20.31 19.51 -24.04
CA GLU A 166 18.95 19.00 -23.87
C GLU A 166 18.47 18.41 -25.21
N PRO A 167 17.96 17.16 -25.25
CA PRO A 167 17.22 16.69 -26.40
C PRO A 167 15.88 17.43 -26.47
N GLN A 168 15.77 18.32 -27.46
CA GLN A 168 14.51 18.94 -27.89
C GLN A 168 13.51 17.86 -28.29
N MET A 169 12.57 17.54 -27.38
CA MET A 169 11.39 16.77 -27.70
C MET A 169 10.23 17.75 -27.91
N THR A 170 9.99 18.07 -29.19
CA THR A 170 8.83 18.81 -29.68
C THR A 170 7.52 18.17 -29.22
N PRO A 171 6.59 18.90 -28.58
CA PRO A 171 5.19 18.49 -28.50
C PRO A 171 4.48 18.80 -29.84
N PRO A 172 3.59 17.92 -30.34
CA PRO A 172 2.72 18.26 -31.46
C PRO A 172 1.70 19.33 -31.05
N ALA A 173 1.44 20.22 -32.00
CA ALA A 173 0.55 21.36 -31.90
C ALA A 173 -0.83 21.03 -31.31
N ALA A 174 -1.15 21.65 -30.18
CA ALA A 174 -2.53 21.90 -29.78
C ALA A 174 -3.00 23.19 -30.45
N THR A 175 -4.04 23.07 -31.26
CA THR A 175 -4.75 24.19 -31.88
C THR A 175 -5.26 25.16 -30.82
N VAL A 176 -4.93 26.42 -31.03
CA VAL A 176 -5.47 27.59 -30.35
C VAL A 176 -7.00 27.63 -30.47
N THR A 177 -7.69 27.84 -29.35
CA THR A 177 -9.04 28.41 -29.32
C THR A 177 -9.11 29.46 -28.22
N THR A 178 -9.02 30.70 -28.67
CA THR A 178 -9.83 31.88 -28.31
C THR A 178 -9.96 32.27 -26.83
N LEU A 179 -9.34 33.43 -26.56
CA LEU A 179 -9.54 34.39 -25.47
C LEU A 179 -11.01 34.58 -25.04
N GLY A 180 -11.23 34.56 -23.72
CA GLY A 180 -12.36 35.19 -23.02
C GLY A 180 -11.86 35.87 -21.73
N PRO A 181 -12.42 37.04 -21.33
CA PRO A 181 -11.76 37.96 -20.41
C PRO A 181 -11.91 37.63 -18.92
N HIS A 182 -10.92 38.15 -18.18
CA HIS A 182 -10.76 38.24 -16.72
C HIS A 182 -12.03 38.52 -15.90
N THR A 183 -12.16 37.79 -14.80
CA THR A 183 -12.70 38.28 -13.51
C THR A 183 -11.70 37.94 -12.40
N PRO A 184 -11.19 38.91 -11.62
CA PRO A 184 -10.53 38.63 -10.36
C PRO A 184 -11.57 38.67 -9.24
N ASP A 185 -11.66 37.62 -8.42
CA ASP A 185 -12.11 37.83 -7.05
C ASP A 185 -11.47 36.85 -6.06
N THR A 186 -11.27 37.38 -4.86
CA THR A 186 -10.27 37.06 -3.87
C THR A 186 -10.91 36.30 -2.71
N ALA A 187 -10.49 35.07 -2.44
CA ALA A 187 -10.65 34.43 -1.12
C ALA A 187 -9.63 33.29 -1.01
N ARG A 188 -8.43 33.50 -0.45
CA ARG A 188 -8.11 33.51 0.99
C ARG A 188 -8.55 32.21 1.69
N GLY A 189 -7.59 31.31 1.96
CA GLY A 189 -7.78 30.25 2.96
C GLY A 189 -7.10 28.89 2.72
N THR A 190 -5.77 28.82 2.75
CA THR A 190 -5.06 27.68 3.40
C THR A 190 -4.45 28.25 4.69
N PRO A 191 -4.33 27.49 5.80
CA PRO A 191 -3.78 26.13 5.82
C PRO A 191 -4.42 25.19 6.87
N GLN A 192 -3.77 24.04 7.10
CA GLN A 192 -3.82 23.15 8.28
C GLN A 192 -4.77 21.94 8.27
N GLY A 193 -4.13 20.76 8.33
CA GLY A 193 -4.77 19.51 8.71
C GLY A 193 -3.91 18.27 8.44
N ALA A 194 -2.68 18.22 8.97
CA ALA A 194 -1.90 16.97 8.98
C ALA A 194 -2.60 15.93 9.90
N PRO A 195 -2.71 14.66 9.50
CA PRO A 195 -3.46 13.67 10.25
C PRO A 195 -2.74 13.19 11.53
N LEU A 196 -3.48 13.17 12.63
CA LEU A 196 -3.08 12.96 14.03
C LEU A 196 -2.57 11.55 14.42
N TRP A 197 -2.43 10.60 13.49
CA TRP A 197 -2.09 9.21 13.84
C TRP A 197 -0.59 8.95 14.11
N ARG A 198 0.28 9.97 13.96
CA ARG A 198 1.74 9.82 14.17
C ARG A 198 2.24 10.08 15.60
N ARG A 199 1.37 10.10 16.62
CA ARG A 199 1.75 10.47 18.00
C ARG A 199 1.56 9.41 19.09
N LEU A 200 1.37 8.13 18.74
CA LEU A 200 1.09 7.08 19.73
C LEU A 200 1.96 5.80 19.60
N MET A 201 3.18 5.93 19.07
CA MET A 201 4.21 4.88 19.12
C MET A 201 5.48 5.43 19.78
N GLY A 202 5.41 5.67 21.09
CA GLY A 202 6.57 6.13 21.83
C GLY A 202 6.27 6.65 23.23
N ARG A 203 5.81 5.78 24.13
CA ARG A 203 6.14 5.88 25.56
C ARG A 203 5.73 4.60 26.32
N ARG A 204 6.79 3.90 26.75
CA ARG A 204 6.89 2.87 27.79
C ARG A 204 6.40 1.48 27.45
#